data_AF-D3PWE4-F1
#
_entry.id   AF-D3PWE4-F1
#
_cell.length_a   1.000
_cell.length_b   1.000
_cell.length_c   1.000
_cell.angle_alpha   90.00
_cell.angle_beta   90.00
_cell.angle_gamma   90.00
#
_symmetry.space_group_name_H-M   'P 1'
#
loop_
_entity.id
_entity.type
_entity.pdbx_description
1 polymer ?
#
loop_
_entity_poly.entity_id
_entity_poly.type
_entity_poly.pdbx_seq_one_letter_code
_entity_poly.pdbx_strand_id
1 'polypeptide(L)'
;MSDIETLGARVRGIAAELPVPDTQKAEQRLAEAHAGLSSALRESVEPAGIPQLARAREHVSKAMAVLSTASDNLDEYLISIGLNTAGNINESTSPDETVPVEVAPGSADWWRERVNTISEGDAKTEPGEVTVTRLFSELVERARRGDRDGYRDRLLVAGAGNGSKLPGLSWPLIRNLTADILGHAPTPKDDDRLRGLVRDPVRRLLPKLPEDVTLSQLHGACSLPHVAKDSEGRETDEKPHPADTAATGPAIVAALLSAREKVKGDR
;
A
#
# COMPACT_ATOMS: atom_id res chain seq x y z
N MET A 1 32.75 -9.66 -15.23
CA MET A 1 31.41 -10.00 -14.72
C MET A 1 30.53 -8.82 -15.03
N SER A 2 29.45 -9.04 -15.75
CA SER A 2 28.52 -7.97 -16.14
C SER A 2 27.79 -7.47 -14.90
N ASP A 3 27.55 -6.16 -14.79
CA ASP A 3 26.79 -5.56 -13.68
C ASP A 3 25.39 -6.19 -13.53
N ILE A 4 24.83 -6.71 -14.63
CA ILE A 4 23.56 -7.43 -14.68
C ILE A 4 23.66 -8.79 -13.97
N GLU A 5 24.78 -9.51 -14.13
CA GLU A 5 25.00 -10.80 -13.46
C GLU A 5 25.18 -10.62 -11.94
N THR A 6 25.88 -9.55 -11.53
CA THR A 6 26.06 -9.17 -10.12
C THR A 6 24.73 -8.76 -9.48
N LEU A 7 23.89 -8.01 -10.20
CA LEU A 7 22.55 -7.65 -9.75
C LEU A 7 21.65 -8.89 -9.64
N GLY A 8 21.66 -9.77 -10.65
CA GLY A 8 20.91 -11.03 -10.62
C GLY A 8 21.32 -11.94 -9.46
N ALA A 9 22.61 -12.03 -9.15
CA ALA A 9 23.09 -12.77 -7.98
C ALA A 9 22.61 -12.16 -6.66
N ARG A 10 22.57 -10.82 -6.57
CA ARG A 10 22.11 -10.12 -5.36
C ARG A 10 20.61 -10.25 -5.14
N VAL A 11 19.81 -10.18 -6.21
CA VAL A 11 18.35 -10.38 -6.15
C VAL A 11 18.02 -11.82 -5.75
N ARG A 12 18.73 -12.82 -6.30
CA ARG A 12 18.58 -14.22 -5.87
C ARG A 12 18.98 -14.44 -4.41
N GLY A 13 20.01 -13.74 -3.92
CA GLY A 13 20.38 -13.77 -2.51
C GLY A 13 19.27 -13.25 -1.60
N ILE A 14 18.63 -12.12 -1.97
CA ILE A 14 17.51 -11.55 -1.22
C ILE A 14 16.26 -12.46 -1.29
N ALA A 15 16.00 -13.08 -2.44
CA ALA A 15 14.91 -14.05 -2.60
C ALA A 15 15.12 -15.31 -1.74
N ALA A 16 16.37 -15.78 -1.60
CA ALA A 16 16.71 -16.92 -0.75
C ALA A 16 16.62 -16.61 0.76
N GLU A 17 16.70 -15.33 1.16
CA GLU A 17 16.52 -14.88 2.55
C GLU A 17 15.04 -14.67 2.93
N LEU A 18 14.11 -14.85 1.99
CA LEU A 18 12.67 -14.80 2.30
C LEU A 18 12.30 -15.96 3.25
N PRO A 19 11.62 -15.70 4.39
CA PRO A 19 11.30 -16.71 5.39
C PRO A 19 10.10 -17.59 4.99
N VAL A 20 10.01 -17.97 3.72
CA VAL A 20 8.99 -18.87 3.18
C VAL A 20 8.90 -20.19 3.98
N PRO A 21 9.99 -20.92 4.27
CA PRO A 21 9.88 -22.17 5.02
C PRO A 21 9.45 -21.96 6.48
N ASP A 22 9.87 -20.86 7.11
CA ASP A 22 9.49 -20.54 8.49
C ASP A 22 8.02 -20.14 8.59
N THR A 23 7.50 -19.43 7.58
CA THR A 23 6.07 -19.07 7.50
C THR A 23 5.18 -20.28 7.21
N GLN A 24 5.61 -21.20 6.34
CA GLN A 24 4.90 -22.45 6.07
C GLN A 24 4.86 -23.36 7.32
N LYS A 25 5.96 -23.40 8.07
CA LYS A 25 6.04 -24.10 9.36
C LYS A 25 5.14 -23.46 10.42
N ALA A 26 5.05 -22.13 10.45
CA ALA A 26 4.13 -21.41 11.35
C ALA A 26 2.66 -21.68 11.01
N GLU A 27 2.32 -21.75 9.72
CA GLU A 27 0.97 -22.13 9.25
C GLU A 27 0.63 -23.57 9.66
N GLN A 28 1.54 -24.52 9.46
CA GLN A 28 1.32 -25.92 9.84
C GLN A 28 1.09 -26.07 11.35
N ARG A 29 1.85 -25.34 12.18
CA ARG A 29 1.66 -25.31 13.63
C ARG A 29 0.33 -24.67 14.04
N LEU A 30 -0.13 -23.65 13.33
CA LEU A 30 -1.43 -23.03 13.55
C LEU A 30 -2.58 -23.96 13.12
N ALA A 31 -2.42 -24.71 12.04
CA ALA A 31 -3.39 -25.72 11.60
C ALA A 31 -3.51 -26.86 12.63
N GLU A 32 -2.39 -27.36 13.16
CA GLU A 32 -2.35 -28.35 14.24
C GLU A 32 -3.04 -27.83 15.51
N ALA A 33 -2.75 -26.60 15.92
CA ALA A 33 -3.37 -25.98 17.10
C ALA A 33 -4.89 -25.77 16.91
N HIS A 34 -5.33 -25.38 15.72
CA HIS A 34 -6.75 -25.20 15.40
C HIS A 34 -7.52 -26.52 15.38
N ALA A 35 -6.93 -27.57 14.81
CA ALA A 35 -7.51 -28.91 14.83
C ALA A 35 -7.61 -29.46 16.27
N GLY A 36 -6.56 -29.27 17.08
CA GLY A 36 -6.54 -29.67 18.49
C GLY A 36 -7.60 -28.96 19.33
N LEU A 37 -7.73 -27.64 19.18
CA LEU A 37 -8.75 -26.85 19.89
C LEU A 37 -10.17 -27.20 19.42
N SER A 38 -10.38 -27.43 18.12
CA SER A 38 -11.68 -27.85 17.59
C SER A 38 -12.09 -29.25 18.09
N SER A 39 -11.11 -30.14 18.32
CA SER A 39 -11.35 -31.44 18.95
C SER A 39 -11.69 -31.29 20.43
N ALA A 40 -10.95 -30.45 21.17
CA ALA A 40 -11.21 -30.16 22.58
C ALA A 40 -12.56 -29.45 22.83
N LEU A 41 -13.01 -28.63 21.88
CA LEU A 41 -14.33 -27.99 21.87
C LEU A 41 -15.48 -28.94 21.55
N ARG A 42 -15.21 -30.06 20.86
CA ARG A 42 -16.20 -31.12 20.68
C ARG A 42 -16.42 -31.91 21.97
N GLU A 43 -15.46 -31.85 22.90
CA GLU A 43 -15.46 -32.55 24.19
C GLU A 43 -15.80 -31.63 25.39
N SER A 44 -15.84 -30.30 25.21
CA SER A 44 -16.06 -29.32 26.29
C SER A 44 -17.06 -28.21 25.89
N VAL A 45 -17.86 -27.73 26.86
CA VAL A 45 -19.01 -26.83 26.66
C VAL A 45 -18.64 -25.34 26.66
N GLU A 46 -17.36 -24.96 26.77
CA GLU A 46 -16.96 -23.54 26.94
C GLU A 46 -16.12 -22.99 25.76
N PRO A 47 -16.59 -21.96 25.03
CA PRO A 47 -15.91 -21.44 23.84
C PRO A 47 -15.02 -20.24 24.19
N ALA A 48 -13.80 -20.48 24.69
CA ALA A 48 -12.80 -19.43 24.86
C ALA A 48 -11.65 -19.61 23.85
N GLY A 49 -11.45 -18.65 22.94
CA GLY A 49 -10.24 -18.52 22.11
C GLY A 49 -10.36 -18.80 20.60
N ILE A 50 -11.48 -19.35 20.10
CA ILE A 50 -11.67 -19.64 18.67
C ILE A 50 -11.62 -18.36 17.79
N PRO A 51 -12.27 -17.24 18.16
CA PRO A 51 -12.27 -16.05 17.31
C PRO A 51 -10.87 -15.43 17.14
N GLN A 52 -10.05 -15.47 18.19
CA GLN A 52 -8.68 -14.96 18.17
C GLN A 52 -7.78 -15.83 17.28
N LEU A 53 -7.96 -17.14 17.31
CA LEU A 53 -7.21 -18.08 16.46
C LEU A 53 -7.63 -17.98 14.99
N ALA A 54 -8.91 -17.78 14.71
CA ALA A 54 -9.40 -17.52 13.35
C ALA A 54 -8.79 -16.24 12.77
N ARG A 55 -8.72 -15.15 13.56
CA ARG A 55 -8.05 -13.91 13.16
C ARG A 55 -6.55 -14.12 12.92
N ALA A 56 -5.85 -14.84 13.81
CA ALA A 56 -4.42 -15.14 13.62
C ALA A 56 -4.17 -15.93 12.33
N ARG A 57 -5.04 -16.89 12.00
CA ARG A 57 -4.98 -17.67 10.76
C ARG A 57 -5.23 -16.79 9.52
N GLU A 58 -6.19 -15.87 9.59
CA GLU A 58 -6.45 -14.92 8.52
C GLU A 58 -5.24 -14.00 8.27
N HIS A 59 -4.56 -13.56 9.34
CA HIS A 59 -3.33 -12.76 9.23
C HIS A 59 -2.18 -13.55 8.59
N VAL A 60 -1.99 -14.82 8.95
CA VAL A 60 -0.94 -15.67 8.37
C VAL A 60 -1.23 -15.99 6.91
N SER A 61 -2.48 -16.29 6.55
CA SER A 61 -2.88 -16.52 5.16
C SER A 61 -2.67 -15.27 4.30
N LYS A 62 -3.01 -14.09 4.81
CA LYS A 62 -2.72 -12.80 4.14
C LYS A 62 -1.22 -12.57 3.96
N ALA A 63 -0.41 -12.86 4.99
CA ALA A 63 1.03 -12.72 4.91
C ALA A 63 1.65 -13.65 3.86
N MET A 64 1.17 -14.89 3.75
CA MET A 64 1.61 -15.83 2.73
C MET A 64 1.21 -15.40 1.32
N ALA A 65 0.00 -14.88 1.12
CA ALA A 65 -0.43 -14.36 -0.18
C ALA A 65 0.45 -13.19 -0.64
N VAL A 66 0.81 -12.29 0.27
CA VAL A 66 1.72 -11.17 -0.01
C VAL A 66 3.13 -11.67 -0.32
N LEU A 67 3.63 -12.67 0.40
CA LEU A 67 4.95 -13.26 0.15
C LEU A 67 5.02 -13.98 -1.20
N SER A 68 3.98 -14.75 -1.57
CA SER A 68 3.88 -15.39 -2.89
C SER A 68 3.89 -14.34 -3.99
N THR A 69 3.06 -13.29 -3.85
CA THR A 69 3.01 -12.18 -4.80
C THR A 69 4.36 -11.46 -4.91
N ALA A 70 5.09 -11.30 -3.81
CA ALA A 70 6.43 -10.70 -3.83
C ALA A 70 7.44 -11.58 -4.58
N SER A 71 7.40 -12.90 -4.38
CA SER A 71 8.23 -13.86 -5.14
C SER A 71 7.91 -13.82 -6.64
N ASP A 72 6.64 -13.84 -7.01
CA ASP A 72 6.21 -13.81 -8.41
C ASP A 72 6.67 -12.54 -9.12
N ASN A 73 6.58 -11.38 -8.45
CA ASN A 73 7.08 -10.11 -8.98
C ASN A 73 8.61 -10.08 -9.13
N LEU A 74 9.35 -10.76 -8.25
CA LEU A 74 10.80 -10.88 -8.36
C LEU A 74 11.20 -11.78 -9.53
N ASP A 75 10.47 -12.87 -9.76
CA ASP A 75 10.67 -13.76 -10.89
C ASP A 75 10.32 -13.06 -12.22
N GLU A 76 9.21 -12.32 -12.26
CA GLU A 76 8.83 -11.48 -13.41
C GLU A 76 9.91 -10.43 -13.71
N TYR A 77 10.44 -9.78 -12.68
CA TYR A 77 11.53 -8.81 -12.83
C TYR A 77 12.80 -9.47 -13.39
N LEU A 78 13.19 -10.65 -12.90
CA LEU A 78 14.35 -11.39 -13.39
C LEU A 78 14.19 -11.85 -14.85
N ILE A 79 12.97 -12.27 -15.23
CA ILE A 79 12.62 -12.60 -16.62
C ILE A 79 12.71 -11.35 -17.50
N SER A 80 12.20 -10.20 -17.04
CA SER A 80 12.19 -8.94 -17.79
C SER A 80 13.59 -8.40 -18.11
N ILE A 81 14.58 -8.68 -17.25
CA ILE A 81 15.98 -8.30 -17.46
C ILE A 81 16.80 -9.37 -18.22
N GLY A 82 16.13 -10.39 -18.78
CA GLY A 82 16.74 -11.42 -19.63
C GLY A 82 17.55 -12.47 -18.87
N LEU A 83 17.45 -12.51 -17.54
CA LEU A 83 18.08 -13.50 -16.68
C LEU A 83 17.11 -14.67 -16.49
N ASN A 84 17.07 -15.56 -17.47
CA ASN A 84 16.24 -16.77 -17.38
C ASN A 84 16.69 -17.61 -16.17
N THR A 85 15.74 -18.06 -15.35
CA THR A 85 16.00 -18.95 -14.22
C THR A 85 16.47 -20.29 -14.77
N ALA A 86 17.79 -20.51 -14.77
CA ALA A 86 18.34 -21.83 -15.02
C ALA A 86 17.95 -22.74 -13.85
N GLY A 87 16.83 -23.45 -14.01
CA GLY A 87 16.45 -24.61 -13.22
C GLY A 87 15.28 -24.42 -12.26
N ASN A 88 14.05 -24.50 -12.77
CA ASN A 88 13.22 -25.69 -12.56
C ASN A 88 11.95 -25.58 -13.38
N ILE A 89 11.90 -26.43 -14.40
CA ILE A 89 10.67 -26.77 -15.11
C ILE A 89 9.85 -27.62 -14.13
N ASN A 90 8.92 -26.99 -13.43
CA ASN A 90 7.73 -27.67 -12.96
C ASN A 90 6.57 -27.10 -13.75
N GLU A 91 6.26 -27.80 -14.83
CA GLU A 91 4.97 -27.81 -15.47
C GLU A 91 3.94 -28.26 -14.42
N SER A 92 3.36 -27.30 -13.72
CA SER A 92 2.24 -27.52 -12.80
C SER A 92 1.12 -26.58 -13.21
N THR A 93 0.25 -27.14 -14.04
CA THR A 93 -1.18 -26.89 -14.18
C THR A 93 -1.71 -25.73 -13.33
N SER A 94 -2.15 -24.66 -14.00
CA SER A 94 -3.06 -23.68 -13.43
C SER A 94 -4.25 -24.38 -12.76
N PRO A 95 -4.62 -23.97 -11.54
CA PRO A 95 -5.99 -23.72 -11.21
C PRO A 95 -6.16 -22.21 -11.22
N ASP A 96 -6.89 -21.75 -12.23
CA ASP A 96 -7.60 -20.49 -12.18
C ASP A 96 -8.58 -20.58 -10.99
N GLU A 97 -8.10 -20.20 -9.81
CA GLU A 97 -8.95 -19.95 -8.66
C GLU A 97 -8.73 -18.49 -8.28
N THR A 98 -9.16 -17.61 -9.18
CA THR A 98 -9.79 -16.34 -8.78
C THR A 98 -10.80 -16.68 -7.70
N VAL A 99 -10.45 -16.48 -6.44
CA VAL A 99 -11.43 -16.33 -5.38
C VAL A 99 -12.20 -15.07 -5.75
N PRO A 100 -13.46 -15.16 -6.19
CA PRO A 100 -14.24 -13.97 -6.43
C PRO A 100 -14.46 -13.37 -5.05
N VAL A 101 -13.85 -12.20 -4.79
CA VAL A 101 -14.50 -11.27 -3.86
C VAL A 101 -15.90 -11.13 -4.42
N GLU A 102 -16.91 -11.53 -3.65
CA GLU A 102 -18.31 -11.48 -4.02
C GLU A 102 -18.65 -10.06 -4.48
N VAL A 103 -18.57 -9.84 -5.80
CA VAL A 103 -19.02 -8.64 -6.46
C VAL A 103 -20.53 -8.78 -6.47
N ALA A 104 -21.18 -8.21 -5.46
CA ALA A 104 -22.61 -7.93 -5.56
C ALA A 104 -22.87 -7.27 -6.92
N PRO A 105 -23.76 -7.80 -7.78
CA PRO A 105 -24.06 -7.20 -9.06
C PRO A 105 -24.74 -5.84 -8.82
N GLY A 106 -23.92 -4.79 -8.88
CA GLY A 106 -24.27 -3.40 -8.54
C GLY A 106 -23.09 -2.45 -8.27
N SER A 107 -21.83 -2.92 -8.17
CA SER A 107 -20.70 -2.14 -7.60
C SER A 107 -19.61 -1.66 -8.58
N ALA A 108 -19.89 -1.50 -9.88
CA ALA A 108 -18.84 -1.24 -10.87
C ALA A 108 -18.08 0.10 -10.71
N ASP A 109 -18.63 1.10 -10.00
CA ASP A 109 -18.10 2.48 -10.05
C ASP A 109 -17.71 3.11 -8.69
N TRP A 110 -17.60 2.34 -7.59
CA TRP A 110 -17.27 2.91 -6.26
C TRP A 110 -15.97 3.74 -6.25
N TRP A 111 -14.97 3.31 -7.02
CA TRP A 111 -13.69 4.02 -7.16
C TRP A 111 -13.89 5.36 -7.85
N ARG A 112 -14.61 5.35 -8.97
CA ARG A 112 -14.91 6.53 -9.77
C ARG A 112 -15.74 7.53 -8.96
N GLU A 113 -16.80 7.06 -8.33
CA GLU A 113 -17.67 7.86 -7.47
C GLU A 113 -16.87 8.51 -6.34
N ARG A 114 -16.04 7.74 -5.63
CA ARG A 114 -15.25 8.30 -4.53
C ARG A 114 -14.20 9.28 -5.02
N VAL A 115 -13.45 8.97 -6.08
CA VAL A 115 -12.42 9.86 -6.65
C VAL A 115 -13.04 11.18 -7.12
N ASN A 116 -14.19 11.13 -7.80
CA ASN A 116 -14.95 12.31 -8.21
C ASN A 116 -15.46 13.11 -7.00
N THR A 117 -15.90 12.43 -5.95
CA THR A 117 -16.33 13.07 -4.70
C THR A 117 -15.18 13.84 -4.04
N ILE A 118 -14.02 13.20 -3.82
CA ILE A 118 -12.89 13.83 -3.09
C ILE A 118 -12.19 14.93 -3.89
N SER A 119 -12.20 14.84 -5.22
CA SER A 119 -11.60 15.83 -6.14
C SER A 119 -12.58 16.92 -6.60
N GLU A 120 -13.87 16.82 -6.22
CA GLU A 120 -14.95 17.70 -6.67
C GLU A 120 -15.06 17.77 -8.20
N GLY A 121 -15.23 16.61 -8.82
CA GLY A 121 -15.39 16.47 -10.27
C GLY A 121 -16.48 15.48 -10.66
N ASP A 122 -16.66 15.30 -11.96
CA ASP A 122 -17.63 14.37 -12.57
C ASP A 122 -17.04 13.60 -13.76
N ALA A 123 -15.71 13.47 -13.80
CA ALA A 123 -15.00 12.83 -14.90
C ALA A 123 -15.40 11.33 -15.03
N LYS A 124 -15.53 10.89 -16.28
CA LYS A 124 -16.00 9.54 -16.66
C LYS A 124 -14.90 8.71 -17.31
N THR A 125 -13.66 8.99 -16.96
CA THR A 125 -12.51 8.31 -17.55
C THR A 125 -12.55 6.82 -17.21
N GLU A 126 -12.35 6.00 -18.23
CA GLU A 126 -12.32 4.55 -18.08
C GLU A 126 -10.98 4.06 -17.52
N PRO A 127 -10.98 3.00 -16.68
CA PRO A 127 -9.75 2.37 -16.24
C PRO A 127 -8.92 1.89 -17.45
N GLY A 128 -7.62 2.13 -17.40
CA GLY A 128 -6.69 1.74 -18.44
C GLY A 128 -5.53 0.92 -17.90
N GLU A 129 -4.85 0.20 -18.79
CA GLU A 129 -3.70 -0.61 -18.42
C GLU A 129 -2.46 0.29 -18.21
N VAL A 130 -2.01 0.38 -16.96
CA VAL A 130 -0.90 1.24 -16.55
C VAL A 130 -0.15 0.58 -15.41
N THR A 131 1.18 0.59 -15.48
CA THR A 131 2.01 0.12 -14.36
C THR A 131 1.92 1.08 -13.17
N VAL A 132 1.85 0.53 -11.95
CA VAL A 132 1.67 1.31 -10.71
C VAL A 132 2.78 2.36 -10.52
N THR A 133 4.02 2.04 -10.89
CA THR A 133 5.17 2.96 -10.78
C THR A 133 5.03 4.16 -11.72
N ARG A 134 4.66 3.92 -12.99
CA ARG A 134 4.45 5.00 -13.97
C ARG A 134 3.27 5.88 -13.55
N LEU A 135 2.18 5.25 -13.12
CA LEU A 135 1.01 5.93 -12.58
C LEU A 135 1.41 6.85 -11.43
N PHE A 136 2.19 6.35 -10.47
CA PHE A 136 2.65 7.11 -9.32
C PHE A 136 3.49 8.33 -9.74
N SER A 137 4.48 8.15 -10.63
CA SER A 137 5.31 9.26 -11.12
C SER A 137 4.48 10.34 -11.82
N GLU A 138 3.50 9.95 -12.65
CA GLU A 138 2.62 10.89 -13.35
C GLU A 138 1.67 11.63 -12.39
N LEU A 139 1.16 10.94 -11.35
CA LEU A 139 0.36 11.57 -10.30
C LEU A 139 1.17 12.60 -9.52
N VAL A 140 2.40 12.27 -9.12
CA VAL A 140 3.30 13.21 -8.42
C VAL A 140 3.58 14.45 -9.29
N GLU A 141 3.87 14.27 -10.58
CA GLU A 141 4.15 15.40 -11.48
C GLU A 141 2.92 16.31 -11.67
N ARG A 142 1.73 15.74 -11.85
CA ARG A 142 0.48 16.51 -11.93
C ARG A 142 0.16 17.24 -10.64
N ALA A 143 0.38 16.58 -9.49
CA ALA A 143 0.22 17.18 -8.18
C ALA A 143 1.19 18.37 -7.98
N ARG A 144 2.44 18.26 -8.42
CA ARG A 144 3.41 19.38 -8.37
C ARG A 144 2.99 20.58 -9.21
N ARG A 145 2.36 20.34 -10.36
CA ARG A 145 1.81 21.39 -11.22
C ARG A 145 0.52 22.01 -10.69
N GLY A 146 -0.09 21.41 -9.67
CA GLY A 146 -1.42 21.81 -9.19
C GLY A 146 -2.55 21.47 -10.18
N ASP A 147 -2.30 20.54 -11.11
CA ASP A 147 -3.27 20.11 -12.14
C ASP A 147 -4.30 19.17 -11.51
N ARG A 148 -5.35 19.74 -10.93
CA ARG A 148 -6.42 18.99 -10.25
C ARG A 148 -7.15 18.05 -11.20
N ASP A 149 -7.58 18.55 -12.35
CA ASP A 149 -8.39 17.77 -13.30
C ASP A 149 -7.57 16.62 -13.88
N GLY A 150 -6.33 16.88 -14.29
CA GLY A 150 -5.46 15.81 -14.76
C GLY A 150 -5.07 14.82 -13.66
N TYR A 151 -4.95 15.27 -12.41
CA TYR A 151 -4.72 14.37 -11.26
C TYR A 151 -5.92 13.43 -11.05
N ARG A 152 -7.14 13.97 -11.09
CA ARG A 152 -8.40 13.21 -11.02
C ARG A 152 -8.48 12.21 -12.16
N ASP A 153 -8.32 12.67 -13.40
CA ASP A 153 -8.39 11.81 -14.58
C ASP A 153 -7.39 10.66 -14.47
N ARG A 154 -6.19 10.95 -13.96
CA ARG A 154 -5.17 9.93 -13.81
C ARG A 154 -5.50 8.91 -12.73
N LEU A 155 -6.09 9.34 -11.62
CA LEU A 155 -6.63 8.43 -10.59
C LEU A 155 -7.77 7.57 -11.14
N LEU A 156 -8.62 8.10 -12.01
CA LEU A 156 -9.69 7.34 -12.65
C LEU A 156 -9.13 6.26 -13.59
N VAL A 157 -8.13 6.59 -14.42
CA VAL A 157 -7.45 5.60 -15.29
C VAL A 157 -6.82 4.47 -14.47
N ALA A 158 -6.33 4.74 -13.26
CA ALA A 158 -5.76 3.70 -12.40
C ALA A 158 -6.76 2.59 -12.06
N GLY A 159 -8.02 2.94 -11.87
CA GLY A 159 -9.04 2.07 -11.30
C GLY A 159 -8.70 1.59 -9.88
N ALA A 160 -9.61 0.81 -9.30
CA ALA A 160 -9.45 0.25 -7.96
C ALA A 160 -8.22 -0.67 -7.82
N GLY A 161 -7.92 -1.46 -8.86
CA GLY A 161 -6.84 -2.45 -8.85
C GLY A 161 -5.45 -1.84 -8.69
N ASN A 162 -5.11 -0.84 -9.50
CA ASN A 162 -3.80 -0.17 -9.38
C ASN A 162 -3.81 0.93 -8.33
N GLY A 163 -4.95 1.61 -8.15
CA GLY A 163 -5.09 2.67 -7.16
C GLY A 163 -4.82 2.19 -5.72
N SER A 164 -5.34 1.02 -5.35
CA SER A 164 -5.11 0.42 -4.02
C SER A 164 -3.64 0.09 -3.72
N LYS A 165 -2.78 0.01 -4.75
CA LYS A 165 -1.33 -0.28 -4.62
C LYS A 165 -0.48 0.99 -4.41
N LEU A 166 -1.01 2.18 -4.71
CA LEU A 166 -0.29 3.46 -4.60
C LEU A 166 0.27 3.79 -3.20
N PRO A 167 -0.43 3.48 -2.09
CA PRO A 167 0.10 3.76 -0.74
C PRO A 167 1.42 3.05 -0.45
N GLY A 168 1.61 1.83 -1.00
CA GLY A 168 2.84 1.06 -0.82
C GLY A 168 4.09 1.75 -1.39
N LEU A 169 3.93 2.59 -2.42
CA LEU A 169 5.01 3.43 -2.97
C LEU A 169 5.16 4.76 -2.22
N SER A 170 4.07 5.27 -1.66
CA SER A 170 4.03 6.59 -1.04
C SER A 170 4.73 6.62 0.31
N TRP A 171 4.48 5.64 1.19
CA TRP A 171 4.94 5.69 2.58
C TRP A 171 6.46 5.76 2.75
N PRO A 172 7.28 4.93 2.08
CA PRO A 172 8.74 5.01 2.21
C PRO A 172 9.28 6.37 1.72
N LEU A 173 8.68 6.92 0.66
CA LEU A 173 9.06 8.23 0.12
C LEU A 173 8.69 9.37 1.06
N ILE A 174 7.48 9.34 1.65
CA ILE A 174 7.04 10.33 2.65
C ILE A 174 8.01 10.34 3.83
N ARG A 175 8.37 9.15 4.35
CA ARG A 175 9.31 9.01 5.46
C ARG A 175 10.68 9.62 5.14
N ASN A 176 11.25 9.26 3.99
CA ASN A 176 12.58 9.74 3.57
C ASN A 176 12.59 11.25 3.30
N LEU A 177 11.59 11.76 2.58
CA LEU A 177 11.49 13.19 2.29
C LEU A 177 11.28 14.03 3.54
N THR A 178 10.49 13.51 4.49
CA THR A 178 10.29 14.15 5.78
C THR A 178 11.60 14.24 6.56
N ALA A 179 12.37 13.15 6.63
CA ALA A 179 13.67 13.15 7.29
C ALA A 179 14.66 14.13 6.62
N ASP A 180 14.66 14.20 5.29
CA ASP A 180 15.48 15.13 4.52
C ASP A 180 15.14 16.61 4.82
N ILE A 181 13.85 16.95 4.93
CA ILE A 181 13.39 18.32 5.20
C ILE A 181 13.70 18.73 6.65
N LEU A 182 13.51 17.81 7.59
CA LEU A 182 13.75 18.06 9.01
C LEU A 182 15.25 18.03 9.38
N GLY A 183 16.05 17.26 8.64
CA GLY A 183 17.46 16.98 8.97
C GLY A 183 17.63 15.97 10.11
N HIS A 184 16.54 15.35 10.58
CA HIS A 184 16.52 14.31 11.59
C HIS A 184 15.32 13.38 11.38
N ALA A 185 15.28 12.25 12.09
CA ALA A 185 14.11 11.37 12.04
C ALA A 185 12.85 12.10 12.55
N PRO A 186 11.69 11.93 11.90
CA PRO A 186 10.46 12.61 12.31
C PRO A 186 10.00 12.19 13.71
N THR A 187 9.59 13.18 14.50
CA THR A 187 9.05 13.02 15.84
C THR A 187 7.65 13.64 15.95
N PRO A 188 6.84 13.30 16.96
CA PRO A 188 5.51 13.91 17.14
C PRO A 188 5.52 15.44 17.30
N LYS A 189 6.67 16.03 17.66
CA LYS A 189 6.81 17.50 17.76
C LYS A 189 6.84 18.18 16.38
N ASP A 190 7.10 17.41 15.33
CA ASP A 190 7.21 17.91 13.96
C ASP A 190 5.85 17.93 13.24
N ASP A 191 4.81 17.36 13.85
CA ASP A 191 3.49 17.16 13.22
C ASP A 191 2.88 18.46 12.72
N ASP A 192 2.91 19.54 13.51
CA ASP A 192 2.35 20.83 13.11
C ASP A 192 3.11 21.45 11.94
N ARG A 193 4.45 21.30 11.92
CA ARG A 193 5.30 21.79 10.84
C ARG A 193 5.02 21.02 9.55
N LEU A 194 4.98 19.69 9.63
CA LEU A 194 4.72 18.82 8.48
C LEU A 194 3.30 19.02 7.95
N ARG A 195 2.30 19.14 8.83
CA ARG A 195 0.93 19.52 8.50
C ARG A 195 0.89 20.83 7.71
N GLY A 196 1.62 21.85 8.16
CA GLY A 196 1.72 23.13 7.46
C GLY A 196 2.29 23.02 6.03
N LEU A 197 3.21 22.08 5.78
CA LEU A 197 3.80 21.87 4.46
C LEU A 197 2.86 21.17 3.47
N VAL A 198 2.03 20.25 3.96
CA VAL A 198 1.23 19.36 3.10
C VAL A 198 -0.23 19.78 2.97
N ARG A 199 -0.79 20.48 3.96
CA ARG A 199 -2.23 20.80 4.02
C ARG A 199 -2.71 21.59 2.80
N ASP A 200 -2.09 22.72 2.50
CA ASP A 200 -2.55 23.59 1.40
C ASP A 200 -2.33 22.98 0.01
N PRO A 201 -1.20 22.31 -0.30
CA PRO A 201 -1.05 21.56 -1.55
C PRO A 201 -2.08 20.44 -1.72
N VAL A 202 -2.31 19.63 -0.67
CA VAL A 202 -3.26 18.51 -0.73
C VAL A 202 -4.69 19.03 -0.88
N ARG A 203 -5.10 20.04 -0.10
CA ARG A 203 -6.44 20.64 -0.20
C ARG A 203 -6.71 21.31 -1.54
N ARG A 204 -5.67 21.83 -2.22
CA ARG A 204 -5.80 22.36 -3.58
C ARG A 204 -6.11 21.28 -4.60
N LEU A 205 -5.61 20.06 -4.43
CA LEU A 205 -5.86 18.93 -5.33
C LEU A 205 -7.11 18.13 -4.95
N LEU A 206 -7.37 17.97 -3.65
CA LEU A 206 -8.44 17.14 -3.11
C LEU A 206 -9.25 17.96 -2.09
N PRO A 207 -10.14 18.86 -2.55
CA PRO A 207 -10.83 19.82 -1.69
C PRO A 207 -11.82 19.18 -0.72
N LYS A 208 -12.37 18.01 -1.04
CA LYS A 208 -13.34 17.26 -0.22
C LYS A 208 -12.73 16.06 0.50
N LEU A 209 -11.39 15.98 0.53
CA LEU A 209 -10.71 14.96 1.33
C LEU A 209 -10.95 15.22 2.83
N PRO A 210 -11.35 14.21 3.60
CA PRO A 210 -11.37 14.30 5.05
C PRO A 210 -9.99 14.72 5.60
N GLU A 211 -9.95 15.70 6.52
CA GLU A 211 -8.67 16.28 7.00
C GLU A 211 -7.84 15.28 7.84
N ASP A 212 -8.49 14.29 8.43
CA ASP A 212 -7.90 13.20 9.23
C ASP A 212 -7.07 12.22 8.38
N VAL A 213 -7.44 11.99 7.11
CA VAL A 213 -6.73 11.06 6.21
C VAL A 213 -5.29 11.52 5.96
N THR A 214 -5.09 12.82 5.70
CA THR A 214 -3.74 13.36 5.42
C THR A 214 -2.82 13.19 6.63
N LEU A 215 -3.34 13.43 7.83
CA LEU A 215 -2.57 13.30 9.07
C LEU A 215 -2.30 11.86 9.43
N SER A 216 -3.29 10.99 9.27
CA SER A 216 -3.13 9.55 9.50
C SER A 216 -2.09 8.94 8.56
N GLN A 217 -2.01 9.39 7.30
CA GLN A 217 -0.97 8.96 6.38
C GLN A 217 0.42 9.47 6.75
N LEU A 218 0.54 10.74 7.13
CA LEU A 218 1.80 11.32 7.57
C LEU A 218 2.31 10.59 8.82
N HIS A 219 1.45 10.42 9.82
CA HIS A 219 1.76 9.70 11.05
C HIS A 219 2.12 8.24 10.76
N GLY A 220 1.33 7.53 9.95
CA GLY A 220 1.59 6.14 9.56
C GLY A 220 2.93 5.94 8.84
N ALA A 221 3.39 6.92 8.05
CA ALA A 221 4.71 6.87 7.41
C ALA A 221 5.85 7.23 8.39
N CYS A 222 5.60 8.13 9.33
CA CYS A 222 6.60 8.71 10.21
C CYS A 222 6.80 7.95 11.54
N SER A 223 5.79 7.24 12.06
CA SER A 223 5.92 6.48 13.32
C SER A 223 5.31 5.07 13.28
N LEU A 224 5.89 4.17 14.08
CA LEU A 224 5.44 2.80 14.31
C LEU A 224 4.90 2.67 15.75
N PRO A 225 3.87 1.85 16.01
CA PRO A 225 2.59 1.73 15.30
C PRO A 225 1.58 2.76 15.87
N HIS A 226 0.82 3.43 14.99
CA HIS A 226 -0.20 4.39 15.41
C HIS A 226 -1.57 3.75 15.56
N VAL A 227 -2.24 4.07 16.66
CA VAL A 227 -3.70 4.04 16.75
C VAL A 227 -4.20 5.17 15.85
N ALA A 228 -5.07 4.87 14.88
CA ALA A 228 -5.60 5.91 13.98
C ALA A 228 -6.34 6.94 14.84
N LYS A 229 -6.13 8.23 14.56
CA LYS A 229 -6.77 9.33 15.30
C LYS A 229 -7.62 10.15 14.35
N ASP A 230 -8.83 10.48 14.77
CA ASP A 230 -9.74 11.35 14.03
C ASP A 230 -9.25 12.82 14.02
N SER A 231 -9.98 13.69 13.32
CA SER A 231 -9.67 15.13 13.24
C SER A 231 -9.68 15.85 14.60
N GLU A 232 -10.26 15.24 15.63
CA GLU A 232 -10.35 15.75 17.00
C GLU A 232 -9.29 15.11 17.92
N GLY A 233 -8.42 14.24 17.38
CA GLY A 233 -7.34 13.58 18.11
C GLY A 233 -7.77 12.35 18.91
N ARG A 234 -9.00 11.84 18.71
CA ARG A 234 -9.52 10.64 19.37
C ARG A 234 -9.13 9.39 18.60
N GLU A 235 -8.80 8.33 19.33
CA GLU A 235 -8.51 7.03 18.74
C GLU A 235 -9.75 6.44 18.06
N THR A 236 -9.59 5.99 16.83
CA THR A 236 -10.64 5.39 15.99
C THR A 236 -10.14 4.09 15.35
N ASP A 237 -11.01 3.09 15.30
CA ASP A 237 -10.79 1.85 14.54
C ASP A 237 -11.30 1.93 13.09
N GLU A 238 -11.94 3.05 12.72
CA GLU A 238 -12.48 3.25 11.38
C GLU A 238 -11.34 3.50 10.38
N LYS A 239 -11.17 2.58 9.43
CA LYS A 239 -10.12 2.68 8.43
C LYS A 239 -10.51 3.71 7.36
N PRO A 240 -9.59 4.59 6.95
CA PRO A 240 -9.86 5.54 5.88
C PRO A 240 -10.21 4.80 4.59
N HIS A 241 -11.08 5.40 3.79
CA HIS A 241 -11.51 4.81 2.53
C HIS A 241 -10.29 4.56 1.61
N PRO A 242 -10.20 3.42 0.91
CA PRO A 242 -9.02 3.06 0.12
C PRO A 242 -8.69 4.08 -0.99
N ALA A 243 -9.70 4.64 -1.64
CA ALA A 243 -9.50 5.70 -2.65
C ALA A 243 -8.90 6.98 -2.06
N ASP A 244 -9.26 7.35 -0.83
CA ASP A 244 -8.73 8.54 -0.15
C ASP A 244 -7.26 8.32 0.18
N THR A 245 -6.95 7.13 0.69
CA THR A 245 -5.58 6.70 1.00
C THR A 245 -4.70 6.69 -0.26
N ALA A 246 -5.23 6.18 -1.37
CA ALA A 246 -4.53 6.13 -2.65
C ALA A 246 -4.33 7.52 -3.28
N ALA A 247 -5.33 8.40 -3.19
CA ALA A 247 -5.26 9.76 -3.73
C ALA A 247 -4.36 10.68 -2.89
N THR A 248 -4.23 10.44 -1.59
CA THR A 248 -3.48 11.31 -0.69
C THR A 248 -1.97 11.08 -0.77
N GLY A 249 -1.51 9.83 -0.91
CA GLY A 249 -0.09 9.49 -0.89
C GLY A 249 0.78 10.25 -1.91
N PRO A 250 0.47 10.19 -3.23
CA PRO A 250 1.22 10.93 -4.25
C PRO A 250 1.15 12.45 -4.05
N ALA A 251 0.02 12.98 -3.55
CA ALA A 251 -0.15 14.40 -3.27
C ALA A 251 0.76 14.88 -2.11
N ILE A 252 0.88 14.09 -1.03
CA ILE A 252 1.83 14.36 0.06
C ILE A 252 3.26 14.34 -0.47
N VAL A 253 3.63 13.33 -1.26
CA VAL A 253 4.98 13.23 -1.84
C VAL A 253 5.32 14.44 -2.71
N ALA A 254 4.39 14.89 -3.55
CA ALA A 254 4.56 16.10 -4.35
C ALA A 254 4.75 17.38 -3.51
N ALA A 255 3.98 17.51 -2.42
CA ALA A 255 4.10 18.63 -1.48
C ALA A 255 5.46 18.64 -0.77
N LEU A 256 5.92 17.49 -0.28
CA LEU A 256 7.21 17.35 0.38
C LEU A 256 8.39 17.57 -0.58
N LEU A 257 8.31 17.07 -1.82
CA LEU A 257 9.33 17.37 -2.84
C LEU A 257 9.47 18.88 -3.08
N SER A 258 8.33 19.57 -3.22
CA SER A 258 8.31 21.02 -3.42
C SER A 258 8.85 21.78 -2.20
N ALA A 259 8.55 21.30 -0.98
CA ALA A 259 9.09 21.88 0.25
C ALA A 259 10.61 21.68 0.37
N ARG A 260 11.12 20.49 0.02
CA ARG A 260 12.55 20.17 0.02
C ARG A 260 13.33 21.05 -0.96
N GLU A 261 12.78 21.28 -2.16
CA GLU A 261 13.38 22.17 -3.16
C GLU A 261 13.52 23.61 -2.65
N LYS A 262 12.48 24.13 -1.96
CA LYS A 262 12.53 25.46 -1.32
C LYS A 262 13.61 25.54 -0.24
N VAL A 263 13.67 24.53 0.65
CA VAL A 263 14.70 24.48 1.71
C VAL A 263 16.11 24.41 1.13
N LYS A 264 16.30 23.76 -0.02
CA LYS A 264 17.59 23.70 -0.71
C LYS A 264 17.93 25.00 -1.45
N GLY A 265 16.94 25.72 -1.96
CA GLY A 265 17.13 27.01 -2.63
C GLY A 265 17.42 28.18 -1.69
N ASP A 266 16.97 28.09 -0.43
CA ASP A 266 17.23 29.10 0.61
C ASP A 266 18.58 28.89 1.34
N ARG A 267 19.35 27.84 1.00
CA ARG A 267 20.68 27.54 1.54
C ARG A 267 21.78 27.88 0.54
#